data_AF-A0A917WS39-F1
#
_entry.id   AF-A0A917WS39-F1
#
_cell.length_a   1.000
_cell.length_b   1.000
_cell.length_c   1.000
_cell.angle_alpha   90.00
_cell.angle_beta   90.00
_cell.angle_gamma   90.00
#
_symmetry.space_group_name_H-M   'P 1'
#
loop_
_entity.id
_entity.type
_entity.pdbx_description
1 polymer ?
#
loop_
_entity_poly.entity_id
_entity_poly.type
_entity_poly.pdbx_seq_one_letter_code
_entity_poly.pdbx_strand_id
1 'polypeptide(L)'
;MDIKTAYEILELPKDATLDDLEDRFIILIKREQSVSANNVKEELNADQINTAYRVLRDYLTDEEEPESKIGLKEKIEHFFRYYKLHVIGVLAIILGVGVIVNTVIDNRNEQAKLADQPPAALKIVLLGDYVNEDLTELLEDNLNEELTPIQEKIASFFPEWERIELDLYYSPPEVRSQTDIGMTIKNQVNLAQNSPDVLIVDSSHFKTFVANGSLLALDDLSQSSKDAAENNLLFAQEVDDRPEQLYGVNITDSSIFQETNLPGKKIAVIFNTAENYENALAFINETAKTLDNED
;
A
#
# COMPACT_ATOMS: atom_id res chain seq x y z
N MET A 1 -73.92 12.57 -7.21
CA MET A 1 -73.92 11.14 -6.81
C MET A 1 -73.59 11.11 -5.33
N ASP A 2 -74.30 10.33 -4.51
CA ASP A 2 -73.98 10.20 -3.09
C ASP A 2 -72.88 9.15 -2.85
N ILE A 3 -72.20 9.22 -1.70
CA ILE A 3 -71.05 8.36 -1.36
C ILE A 3 -71.47 6.88 -1.31
N LYS A 4 -72.65 6.58 -0.78
CA LYS A 4 -73.16 5.20 -0.68
C LYS A 4 -73.37 4.57 -2.07
N THR A 5 -73.92 5.35 -2.99
CA THR A 5 -74.12 4.98 -4.39
C THR A 5 -72.79 4.80 -5.10
N ALA A 6 -71.78 5.61 -4.77
CA ALA A 6 -70.44 5.46 -5.33
C ALA A 6 -69.76 4.15 -4.89
N TYR A 7 -69.90 3.75 -3.61
CA TYR A 7 -69.43 2.43 -3.13
C TYR A 7 -70.12 1.27 -3.86
N GLU A 8 -71.43 1.38 -4.06
CA GLU A 8 -72.21 0.35 -4.76
C GLU A 8 -71.83 0.25 -6.25
N ILE A 9 -71.61 1.38 -6.94
CA ILE A 9 -71.20 1.42 -8.35
C ILE A 9 -69.80 0.83 -8.56
N LEU A 10 -68.87 1.06 -7.63
CA LEU A 10 -67.51 0.52 -7.72
C LEU A 10 -67.39 -0.90 -7.16
N GLU A 11 -68.48 -1.47 -6.63
CA GLU A 11 -68.52 -2.77 -5.95
C GLU A 11 -67.49 -2.85 -4.78
N LEU A 12 -67.37 -1.76 -4.02
CA LEU A 12 -66.46 -1.65 -2.89
C LEU A 12 -67.22 -1.75 -1.56
N PRO A 13 -66.63 -2.41 -0.54
CA PRO A 13 -67.17 -2.36 0.80
C PRO A 13 -67.00 -0.96 1.39
N LYS A 14 -67.84 -0.60 2.37
CA LYS A 14 -67.91 0.78 2.91
C LYS A 14 -66.66 1.19 3.70
N ASP A 15 -65.77 0.26 4.01
CA ASP A 15 -64.51 0.41 4.72
C ASP A 15 -63.29 0.32 3.79
N ALA A 16 -63.49 0.39 2.46
CA ALA A 16 -62.40 0.34 1.48
C ALA A 16 -61.46 1.56 1.60
N THR A 17 -60.16 1.32 1.42
CA THR A 17 -59.11 2.35 1.46
C THR A 17 -58.92 3.07 0.12
N LEU A 18 -58.12 4.13 0.09
CA LEU A 18 -57.77 4.82 -1.16
C LEU A 18 -57.06 3.88 -2.15
N ASP A 19 -56.18 3.01 -1.68
CA ASP A 19 -55.50 2.01 -2.51
C ASP A 19 -56.49 0.99 -3.11
N ASP A 20 -57.46 0.52 -2.31
CA ASP A 20 -58.53 -0.39 -2.79
C ASP A 20 -59.39 0.27 -3.88
N LEU A 21 -59.63 1.58 -3.77
CA LEU A 21 -60.35 2.37 -4.77
C LEU A 21 -59.58 2.43 -6.10
N GLU A 22 -58.27 2.68 -6.05
CA GLU A 22 -57.42 2.76 -7.25
C GLU A 22 -57.34 1.42 -7.99
N ASP A 23 -57.08 0.34 -7.26
CA ASP A 23 -57.01 -1.01 -7.83
C ASP A 23 -58.35 -1.42 -8.46
N ARG A 24 -59.45 -1.11 -7.79
CA ARG A 24 -60.79 -1.45 -8.28
C ARG A 24 -61.17 -0.65 -9.52
N PHE A 25 -60.84 0.64 -9.55
CA PHE A 25 -61.07 1.49 -10.72
C PHE A 25 -60.32 0.97 -11.96
N ILE A 26 -59.06 0.54 -11.80
CA ILE A 26 -58.26 -0.06 -12.89
C ILE A 26 -58.94 -1.33 -13.43
N ILE A 27 -59.47 -2.19 -12.56
CA ILE A 27 -60.17 -3.42 -12.96
C ILE A 27 -61.44 -3.10 -13.75
N LEU A 28 -62.24 -2.11 -13.31
CA LEU A 28 -63.49 -1.74 -13.95
C LEU A 28 -63.28 -1.08 -15.31
N ILE A 29 -62.29 -0.20 -15.46
CA ILE A 29 -61.94 0.41 -16.74
C ILE A 29 -61.43 -0.64 -17.74
N LYS A 30 -60.59 -1.59 -17.30
CA LYS A 30 -60.14 -2.70 -18.16
C LYS A 30 -61.31 -3.60 -18.60
N ARG A 31 -62.27 -3.85 -17.70
CA ARG A 31 -63.48 -4.63 -18.00
C ARG A 31 -64.33 -3.92 -19.06
N GLU A 32 -64.60 -2.62 -18.88
CA GLU A 32 -65.37 -1.80 -19.83
C GLU A 32 -64.73 -1.81 -21.23
N GLN A 33 -63.41 -1.58 -21.32
CA GLN A 33 -62.68 -1.61 -22.58
C GLN A 33 -62.74 -2.98 -23.29
N SER A 34 -62.83 -4.08 -22.53
CA SER A 34 -62.98 -5.43 -23.07
C SER A 34 -64.42 -5.78 -23.49
N VAL A 35 -65.43 -5.15 -22.89
CA VAL A 35 -66.86 -5.35 -23.19
C VAL A 35 -67.30 -4.50 -24.39
N SER A 36 -66.75 -3.31 -24.58
CA SER A 36 -66.98 -2.45 -25.77
C SER A 36 -66.54 -3.11 -27.11
N ALA A 37 -65.83 -4.24 -27.08
CA ALA A 37 -65.48 -5.04 -28.25
C ALA A 37 -66.55 -6.06 -28.70
N ASN A 38 -67.59 -6.33 -27.89
CA ASN A 38 -68.66 -7.29 -28.20
C ASN A 38 -70.05 -6.68 -27.94
N ASN A 39 -70.80 -6.40 -29.01
CA ASN A 39 -72.14 -5.81 -29.00
C ASN A 39 -73.18 -6.60 -28.16
N VAL A 40 -73.30 -6.30 -26.86
CA VAL A 40 -74.52 -6.54 -26.07
C VAL A 40 -74.73 -5.37 -25.10
N LYS A 41 -75.95 -4.82 -25.12
CA LYS A 41 -76.44 -3.76 -24.24
C LYS A 41 -76.47 -4.21 -22.78
N GLU A 42 -75.45 -3.84 -22.02
CA GLU A 42 -75.53 -3.63 -20.59
C GLU A 42 -74.74 -2.34 -20.30
N GLU A 43 -75.47 -1.23 -20.14
CA GLU A 43 -74.91 0.11 -19.89
C GLU A 43 -74.31 0.19 -18.48
N LEU A 44 -73.11 -0.34 -18.29
CA LEU A 44 -72.19 0.20 -17.29
C LEU A 44 -71.55 1.44 -17.91
N ASN A 45 -72.18 2.58 -17.65
CA ASN A 45 -71.84 3.85 -18.25
C ASN A 45 -70.45 4.29 -17.72
N ALA A 46 -69.43 4.33 -18.57
CA ALA A 46 -68.07 4.72 -18.17
C ALA A 46 -68.06 6.08 -17.41
N ASP A 47 -69.00 6.96 -17.76
CA ASP A 47 -69.24 8.23 -17.08
C ASP A 47 -69.69 8.06 -15.61
N GLN A 48 -70.47 7.02 -15.30
CA GLN A 48 -70.90 6.70 -13.94
C GLN A 48 -69.73 6.15 -13.11
N ILE A 49 -68.87 5.31 -13.69
CA ILE A 49 -67.67 4.77 -13.02
C ILE A 49 -66.70 5.91 -12.70
N ASN A 50 -66.44 6.81 -13.67
CA ASN A 50 -65.59 7.98 -13.46
C ASN A 50 -66.16 8.96 -12.42
N THR A 51 -67.48 9.15 -12.43
CA THR A 51 -68.14 10.02 -11.45
C THR A 51 -68.09 9.42 -10.05
N ALA A 52 -68.31 8.11 -9.90
CA ALA A 52 -68.21 7.39 -8.64
C ALA A 52 -66.78 7.43 -8.09
N TYR A 53 -65.77 7.20 -8.94
CA TYR A 53 -64.37 7.29 -8.58
C TYR A 53 -64.00 8.68 -8.05
N ARG A 54 -64.39 9.76 -8.75
CA ARG A 54 -64.10 11.12 -8.29
C ARG A 54 -64.74 11.42 -6.93
N VAL A 55 -66.01 11.05 -6.74
CA VAL A 55 -66.73 11.30 -5.48
C VAL A 55 -66.09 10.53 -4.32
N LEU A 56 -65.73 9.26 -4.51
CA LEU A 56 -65.08 8.47 -3.46
C LEU A 56 -63.65 8.89 -3.20
N ARG A 57 -62.90 9.25 -4.24
CA ARG A 57 -61.55 9.77 -4.10
C ARG A 57 -61.56 11.06 -3.29
N ASP A 58 -62.43 12.01 -3.62
CA ASP A 58 -62.52 13.27 -2.90
C ASP A 58 -62.92 13.03 -1.44
N TYR A 59 -63.87 12.13 -1.17
CA TYR A 59 -64.29 11.75 0.19
C TYR A 59 -63.19 11.06 1.00
N LEU A 60 -62.50 10.08 0.43
CA LEU A 60 -61.40 9.36 1.09
C LEU A 60 -60.16 10.26 1.23
N THR A 61 -59.92 11.19 0.30
CA THR A 61 -58.82 12.18 0.40
C THR A 61 -59.13 13.23 1.48
N ASP A 62 -60.37 13.69 1.60
CA ASP A 62 -60.79 14.61 2.67
C ASP A 62 -60.82 13.92 4.05
N GLU A 63 -61.08 12.60 4.12
CA GLU A 63 -60.96 11.82 5.36
C GLU A 63 -59.51 11.41 5.68
N GLU A 64 -58.64 11.29 4.68
CA GLU A 64 -57.18 11.05 4.83
C GLU A 64 -56.35 12.33 5.01
N GLU A 65 -56.96 13.52 5.03
CA GLU A 65 -56.33 14.73 5.57
C GLU A 65 -56.76 15.01 7.03
N PRO A 66 -56.19 14.35 8.03
CA PRO A 66 -55.53 15.14 9.06
C PRO A 66 -54.28 15.74 8.44
N GLU A 67 -54.03 17.03 8.65
CA GLU A 67 -52.70 17.64 8.49
C GLU A 67 -51.67 16.75 9.17
N SER A 68 -51.08 15.81 8.43
CA SER A 68 -50.09 14.91 8.96
C SER A 68 -48.82 15.73 9.05
N LYS A 69 -48.57 16.24 10.25
CA LYS A 69 -47.23 16.46 10.76
C LYS A 69 -46.51 15.10 10.71
N ILE A 70 -46.14 14.62 9.52
CA ILE A 70 -45.26 13.47 9.37
C ILE A 70 -43.97 13.88 10.06
N GLY A 71 -43.79 13.35 11.27
CA GLY A 71 -42.66 13.68 12.09
C GLY A 71 -41.39 13.36 11.32
N LEU A 72 -40.32 14.13 11.54
CA LEU A 72 -38.98 13.83 11.02
C LEU A 72 -38.61 12.34 11.17
N LYS A 73 -39.11 11.71 12.24
CA LYS A 73 -38.95 10.29 12.54
C LYS A 73 -39.55 9.34 11.48
N GLU A 74 -40.77 9.57 11.01
CA GLU A 74 -41.41 8.70 9.99
C GLU A 74 -40.79 8.89 8.61
N LYS A 75 -40.36 10.11 8.27
CA LYS A 75 -39.60 10.37 7.04
C LYS A 75 -38.24 9.67 7.04
N ILE A 76 -37.55 9.68 8.18
CA ILE A 76 -36.28 8.98 8.38
C ILE A 76 -36.50 7.46 8.30
N GLU A 77 -37.53 6.94 8.95
CA GLU A 77 -37.84 5.50 8.94
C GLU A 77 -38.18 5.00 7.52
N HIS A 78 -38.96 5.77 6.76
CA HIS A 78 -39.26 5.45 5.36
C HIS A 78 -38.00 5.50 4.48
N PHE A 79 -37.12 6.48 4.69
CA PHE A 79 -35.84 6.59 3.98
C PHE A 79 -34.92 5.39 4.27
N PHE A 80 -34.76 4.98 5.53
CA PHE A 80 -33.97 3.80 5.88
C PHE A 80 -34.60 2.49 5.39
N ARG A 81 -35.94 2.39 5.37
CA ARG A 81 -36.63 1.18 4.88
C ARG A 81 -36.33 0.90 3.40
N TYR A 82 -36.26 1.93 2.56
CA TYR A 82 -36.04 1.80 1.11
C TYR A 82 -34.56 1.90 0.70
N TYR A 83 -33.76 2.73 1.38
CA TYR A 83 -32.39 3.06 0.94
C TYR A 83 -31.27 2.45 1.79
N LYS A 84 -31.55 1.58 2.78
CA LYS A 84 -30.53 0.99 3.67
C LYS A 84 -29.27 0.46 2.96
N LEU A 85 -29.42 -0.23 1.82
CA LEU A 85 -28.28 -0.79 1.07
C LEU A 85 -27.50 0.29 0.32
N HIS A 86 -28.19 1.29 -0.24
CA HIS A 86 -27.54 2.42 -0.91
C HIS A 86 -26.78 3.30 0.08
N VAL A 87 -27.33 3.53 1.28
CA VAL A 87 -26.67 4.30 2.34
C VAL A 87 -25.38 3.62 2.79
N ILE A 88 -25.40 2.30 2.99
CA ILE A 88 -24.20 1.51 3.33
C ILE A 88 -23.19 1.56 2.18
N GLY A 89 -23.63 1.43 0.93
CA GLY A 89 -22.77 1.51 -0.25
C GLY A 89 -22.08 2.87 -0.39
N VAL A 90 -22.83 3.97 -0.23
CA VAL A 90 -22.28 5.33 -0.27
C VAL A 90 -21.31 5.56 0.88
N LEU A 91 -21.62 5.08 2.09
CA LEU A 91 -20.71 5.18 3.23
C LEU A 91 -19.40 4.41 2.98
N ALA A 92 -19.47 3.20 2.42
CA ALA A 92 -18.29 2.42 2.06
C ALA A 92 -17.44 3.11 0.98
N ILE A 93 -18.08 3.74 -0.01
CA ILE A 93 -17.37 4.53 -1.04
C ILE A 93 -16.68 5.74 -0.41
N ILE A 94 -17.35 6.47 0.48
CA ILE A 94 -16.76 7.63 1.17
C ILE A 94 -15.54 7.20 1.99
N LEU A 95 -15.64 6.08 2.73
CA LEU A 95 -14.50 5.53 3.48
C LEU A 95 -13.36 5.10 2.55
N GLY A 96 -13.67 4.41 1.44
CA GLY A 96 -12.68 3.99 0.45
C GLY A 96 -11.96 5.17 -0.20
N VAL A 97 -12.71 6.21 -0.60
CA VAL A 97 -12.14 7.45 -1.13
C VAL A 97 -11.29 8.15 -0.06
N GLY A 98 -11.74 8.17 1.20
CA GLY A 98 -10.98 8.71 2.32
C GLY A 98 -9.62 8.03 2.50
N VAL A 99 -9.58 6.69 2.46
CA VAL A 99 -8.33 5.92 2.53
C VAL A 99 -7.42 6.25 1.35
N ILE A 100 -7.94 6.23 0.11
CA ILE A 100 -7.15 6.53 -1.09
C ILE A 100 -6.56 7.94 -1.01
N VAL A 101 -7.37 8.94 -0.67
CA VAL A 101 -6.91 10.33 -0.54
C VAL A 101 -5.84 10.45 0.54
N ASN A 102 -6.03 9.81 1.69
CA ASN A 102 -5.04 9.83 2.77
C ASN A 102 -3.72 9.18 2.32
N THR A 103 -3.76 8.01 1.68
CA THR A 103 -2.57 7.34 1.13
C THR A 103 -1.86 8.18 0.07
N VAL A 104 -2.59 8.87 -0.82
CA VAL A 104 -1.96 9.74 -1.82
C VAL A 104 -1.33 10.97 -1.18
N ILE A 105 -1.97 11.57 -0.17
CA ILE A 105 -1.42 12.73 0.55
C ILE A 105 -0.20 12.32 1.38
N ASP A 106 -0.27 11.22 2.11
CA ASP A 106 0.84 10.70 2.92
C ASP A 106 2.04 10.37 2.04
N ASN A 107 1.85 9.64 0.93
CA ASN A 107 2.93 9.36 -0.03
C ASN A 107 3.54 10.64 -0.62
N ARG A 108 2.74 11.68 -0.88
CA ARG A 108 3.24 12.96 -1.39
C ARG A 108 4.01 13.75 -0.33
N ASN A 109 3.53 13.73 0.91
CA ASN A 109 4.19 14.38 2.03
C ASN A 109 5.50 13.67 2.38
N GLU A 110 5.53 12.34 2.32
CA GLU A 110 6.75 11.54 2.45
C GLU A 110 7.73 11.83 1.32
N GLN A 111 7.28 11.86 0.07
CA GLN A 111 8.14 12.26 -1.06
C GLN A 111 8.66 13.69 -0.93
N ALA A 112 7.85 14.63 -0.43
CA ALA A 112 8.30 15.99 -0.15
C ALA A 112 9.35 16.04 0.97
N LYS A 113 9.15 15.25 2.04
CA LYS A 113 10.14 15.11 3.13
C LYS A 113 11.44 14.43 2.68
N LEU A 114 11.39 13.53 1.71
CA LEU A 114 12.56 12.90 1.11
C LEU A 114 13.27 13.86 0.14
N ALA A 115 12.53 14.70 -0.58
CA ALA A 115 13.08 15.70 -1.50
C ALA A 115 13.75 16.88 -0.78
N ASP A 116 13.31 17.19 0.45
CA ASP A 116 13.92 18.23 1.30
C ASP A 116 15.15 17.73 2.09
N GLN A 117 15.42 16.42 2.09
CA GLN A 117 16.63 15.89 2.71
C GLN A 117 17.83 16.15 1.79
N PRO A 118 19.01 16.51 2.36
CA PRO A 118 20.22 16.57 1.57
C PRO A 118 20.49 15.19 0.94
N PRO A 119 21.08 15.14 -0.27
CA PRO A 119 21.44 13.87 -0.88
C PRO A 119 22.37 13.11 0.07
N ALA A 120 22.21 11.79 0.13
CA ALA A 120 23.10 10.96 0.94
C ALA A 120 24.54 11.12 0.44
N ALA A 121 25.45 11.49 1.34
CA ALA A 121 26.87 11.53 1.07
C ALA A 121 27.42 10.12 0.82
N LEU A 122 26.83 9.11 1.46
CA LEU A 122 27.18 7.72 1.26
C LEU A 122 25.97 6.81 1.51
N LYS A 123 25.73 5.87 0.59
CA LYS A 123 24.74 4.80 0.74
C LYS A 123 25.43 3.45 0.88
N ILE A 124 25.20 2.78 1.99
CA ILE A 124 25.79 1.49 2.31
C ILE A 124 24.68 0.46 2.48
N VAL A 125 24.82 -0.69 1.82
CA VAL A 125 23.95 -1.84 2.03
C VAL A 125 24.78 -3.01 2.56
N LEU A 126 24.41 -3.51 3.74
CA LEU A 126 24.84 -4.81 4.22
C LEU A 126 23.97 -5.87 3.55
N LEU A 127 24.56 -6.75 2.74
CA LEU A 127 23.84 -7.81 2.05
C LEU A 127 24.48 -9.17 2.32
N GLY A 128 23.77 -10.02 3.04
CA GLY A 128 24.24 -11.37 3.34
C GLY A 128 23.50 -12.03 4.49
N ASP A 129 24.08 -13.12 4.98
CA ASP A 129 23.57 -13.91 6.10
C ASP A 129 24.00 -13.29 7.44
N TYR A 130 23.54 -12.05 7.68
CA TYR A 130 23.88 -11.25 8.86
C TYR A 130 22.81 -11.29 9.95
N VAL A 131 21.82 -12.17 9.81
CA VAL A 131 20.73 -12.31 10.78
C VAL A 131 20.98 -13.57 11.60
N ASN A 132 21.05 -13.41 12.92
CA ASN A 132 21.09 -14.52 13.88
C ASN A 132 19.71 -14.71 14.54
N GLU A 133 19.58 -15.67 15.46
CA GLU A 133 18.30 -15.94 16.15
C GLU A 133 17.77 -14.70 16.87
N ASP A 134 18.64 -13.88 17.48
CA ASP A 134 18.26 -12.64 18.17
C ASP A 134 17.74 -11.56 17.19
N LEU A 135 18.38 -11.43 16.02
CA LEU A 135 18.00 -10.49 14.95
C LEU A 135 16.75 -10.94 14.18
N THR A 136 16.41 -12.23 14.23
CA THR A 136 15.22 -12.79 13.57
C THR A 136 13.93 -12.31 14.24
N GLU A 137 13.98 -11.97 15.54
CA GLU A 137 12.86 -11.36 16.26
C GLU A 137 12.69 -9.85 15.97
N LEU A 138 13.72 -9.20 15.39
CA LEU A 138 13.81 -7.74 15.23
C LEU A 138 13.49 -7.23 13.81
N LEU A 139 13.04 -8.10 12.90
CA LEU A 139 13.07 -7.89 11.45
C LEU A 139 12.25 -6.69 10.90
N GLU A 140 11.43 -6.00 11.70
CA GLU A 140 10.73 -4.79 11.22
C GLU A 140 10.84 -3.59 12.18
N ASP A 141 10.76 -3.77 13.50
CA ASP A 141 10.65 -2.63 14.42
C ASP A 141 12.01 -2.13 14.99
N ASN A 142 13.03 -2.98 15.06
CA ASN A 142 14.28 -2.67 15.80
C ASN A 142 15.57 -2.82 14.97
N LEU A 143 15.50 -3.08 13.66
CA LEU A 143 16.69 -3.16 12.79
C LEU A 143 17.53 -1.88 12.85
N ASN A 144 16.87 -0.74 13.04
CA ASN A 144 17.53 0.56 13.19
C ASN A 144 18.40 0.64 14.47
N GLU A 145 18.04 -0.06 15.55
CA GLU A 145 18.81 -0.03 16.80
C GLU A 145 20.19 -0.68 16.62
N GLU A 146 20.27 -1.75 15.82
CA GLU A 146 21.53 -2.45 15.52
C GLU A 146 22.41 -1.70 14.51
N LEU A 147 21.79 -0.97 13.59
CA LEU A 147 22.50 -0.18 12.58
C LEU A 147 22.97 1.19 13.11
N THR A 148 22.30 1.73 14.15
CA THR A 148 22.62 3.06 14.70
C THR A 148 24.07 3.16 15.18
N PRO A 149 24.63 2.23 15.97
CA PRO A 149 26.04 2.30 16.40
C PRO A 149 27.02 2.30 15.23
N ILE A 150 26.72 1.55 14.17
CA ILE A 150 27.54 1.51 12.94
C ILE A 150 27.47 2.87 12.25
N GLN A 151 26.27 3.41 12.07
CA GLN A 151 26.05 4.70 11.42
C GLN A 151 26.72 5.84 12.19
N GLU A 152 26.65 5.86 13.52
CA GLU A 152 27.30 6.85 14.39
C GLU A 152 28.82 6.77 14.30
N LYS A 153 29.40 5.54 14.29
CA LYS A 153 30.84 5.34 14.09
C LYS A 153 31.30 5.86 12.73
N ILE A 154 30.56 5.59 11.67
CA ILE A 154 30.86 6.11 10.34
C ILE A 154 30.79 7.64 10.33
N ALA A 155 29.73 8.22 10.90
CA ALA A 155 29.57 9.67 11.01
C ALA A 155 30.70 10.33 11.82
N SER A 156 31.29 9.62 12.79
CA SER A 156 32.43 10.12 13.57
C SER A 156 33.73 10.24 12.75
N PHE A 157 33.89 9.42 11.71
CA PHE A 157 35.03 9.51 10.78
C PHE A 157 34.85 10.58 9.72
N PHE A 158 33.61 10.88 9.36
CA PHE A 158 33.26 11.81 8.29
C PHE A 158 32.24 12.85 8.78
N PRO A 159 32.62 13.76 9.70
CA PRO A 159 31.70 14.74 10.28
C PRO A 159 31.14 15.74 9.26
N GLU A 160 31.75 15.85 8.08
CA GLU A 160 31.28 16.66 6.96
C GLU A 160 30.17 16.00 6.13
N TRP A 161 29.93 14.70 6.30
CA TRP A 161 28.87 14.00 5.57
C TRP A 161 27.51 14.29 6.20
N GLU A 162 26.70 15.07 5.47
CA GLU A 162 25.39 15.53 5.96
C GLU A 162 24.39 14.39 6.20
N ARG A 163 24.51 13.29 5.45
CA ARG A 163 23.60 12.15 5.53
C ARG A 163 24.28 10.86 5.07
N ILE A 164 24.23 9.84 5.93
CA ILE A 164 24.67 8.48 5.62
C ILE A 164 23.43 7.58 5.63
N GLU A 165 23.21 6.82 4.56
CA GLU A 165 22.17 5.80 4.50
C GLU A 165 22.80 4.43 4.73
N LEU A 166 22.25 3.67 5.67
CA LEU A 166 22.70 2.33 6.02
C LEU A 166 21.50 1.39 6.06
N ASP A 167 21.50 0.42 5.16
CA ASP A 167 20.46 -0.60 5.07
C ASP A 167 21.05 -2.00 5.33
N LEU A 168 20.22 -2.92 5.82
CA LEU A 168 20.55 -4.34 5.95
C LEU A 168 19.53 -5.19 5.21
N TYR A 169 20.00 -5.92 4.20
CA TYR A 169 19.22 -6.87 3.41
C TYR A 169 19.69 -8.29 3.72
N TYR A 170 18.86 -9.03 4.45
CA TYR A 170 19.10 -10.45 4.66
C TYR A 170 19.11 -11.18 3.32
N SER A 171 20.10 -12.03 3.11
CA SER A 171 20.22 -12.85 1.90
C SER A 171 20.91 -14.15 2.28
N PRO A 172 20.19 -15.30 2.26
CA PRO A 172 20.82 -16.56 2.57
C PRO A 172 21.87 -16.91 1.50
N PRO A 173 22.95 -17.62 1.86
CA PRO A 173 24.02 -17.97 0.93
C PRO A 173 23.56 -18.93 -0.17
N GLU A 174 22.46 -19.65 0.07
CA GLU A 174 21.84 -20.57 -0.88
C GLU A 174 20.33 -20.45 -0.84
N VAL A 175 19.70 -20.45 -2.02
CA VAL A 175 18.25 -20.45 -2.18
C VAL A 175 17.73 -21.88 -2.00
N ARG A 176 16.97 -22.12 -0.92
CA ARG A 176 16.44 -23.45 -0.55
C ARG A 176 14.91 -23.50 -0.54
N SER A 177 14.24 -22.35 -0.53
CA SER A 177 12.79 -22.25 -0.44
C SER A 177 12.19 -21.24 -1.42
N GLN A 178 10.85 -21.28 -1.62
CA GLN A 178 10.14 -20.24 -2.38
C GLN A 178 10.23 -18.86 -1.71
N THR A 179 10.31 -18.83 -0.38
CA THR A 179 10.54 -17.60 0.39
C THR A 179 11.88 -16.99 0.03
N ASP A 180 12.94 -17.81 -0.07
CA ASP A 180 14.29 -17.35 -0.41
C ASP A 180 14.33 -16.76 -1.83
N ILE A 181 13.59 -17.36 -2.78
CA ILE A 181 13.44 -16.79 -4.14
C ILE A 181 12.81 -15.41 -4.08
N GLY A 182 11.71 -15.26 -3.32
CA GLY A 182 11.06 -13.98 -3.10
C GLY A 182 12.00 -12.95 -2.48
N MET A 183 12.83 -13.37 -1.52
CA MET A 183 13.86 -12.56 -0.88
C MET A 183 14.90 -12.06 -1.88
N THR A 184 15.44 -12.95 -2.72
CA THR A 184 16.42 -12.58 -3.76
C THR A 184 15.83 -11.56 -4.74
N ILE A 185 14.58 -11.74 -5.18
CA ILE A 185 13.91 -10.78 -6.07
C ILE A 185 13.73 -9.43 -5.36
N LYS A 186 13.28 -9.43 -4.10
CA LYS A 186 13.14 -8.21 -3.29
C LYS A 186 14.47 -7.47 -3.17
N ASN A 187 15.55 -8.19 -2.81
CA ASN A 187 16.88 -7.61 -2.67
C ASN A 187 17.38 -7.02 -4.00
N GLN A 188 17.15 -7.68 -5.13
CA GLN A 188 17.52 -7.16 -6.44
C GLN A 188 16.77 -5.86 -6.77
N VAL A 189 15.47 -5.79 -6.47
CA VAL A 189 14.66 -4.58 -6.65
C VAL A 189 15.17 -3.45 -5.74
N ASN A 190 15.42 -3.74 -4.46
CA ASN A 190 15.92 -2.76 -3.50
C ASN A 190 17.30 -2.22 -3.90
N LEU A 191 18.22 -3.09 -4.33
CA LEU A 191 19.54 -2.66 -4.82
C LEU A 191 19.42 -1.73 -6.04
N ALA A 192 18.52 -2.03 -6.97
CA ALA A 192 18.28 -1.18 -8.13
C ALA A 192 17.62 0.16 -7.77
N GLN A 193 16.74 0.19 -6.77
CA GLN A 193 16.07 1.40 -6.32
C GLN A 193 16.96 2.30 -5.48
N ASN A 194 17.71 1.72 -4.54
CA ASN A 194 18.54 2.49 -3.61
C ASN A 194 19.86 2.92 -4.27
N SER A 195 20.35 2.14 -5.25
CA SER A 195 21.62 2.38 -5.96
C SER A 195 22.77 2.63 -4.97
N PRO A 196 23.16 1.61 -4.18
CA PRO A 196 24.15 1.79 -3.13
C PRO A 196 25.52 2.12 -3.71
N ASP A 197 26.30 2.89 -2.95
CA ASP A 197 27.67 3.20 -3.27
C ASP A 197 28.61 2.06 -2.83
N VAL A 198 28.34 1.54 -1.62
CA VAL A 198 29.12 0.46 -1.00
C VAL A 198 28.21 -0.71 -0.68
N LEU A 199 28.66 -1.91 -1.03
CA LEU A 199 28.10 -3.14 -0.46
C LEU A 199 29.05 -3.70 0.60
N ILE A 200 28.48 -4.17 1.69
CA ILE A 200 29.18 -4.96 2.70
C ILE A 200 28.58 -6.36 2.62
N VAL A 201 29.38 -7.31 2.10
CA VAL A 201 28.91 -8.64 1.72
C VAL A 201 29.69 -9.74 2.39
N ASP A 202 29.06 -10.90 2.56
CA ASP A 202 29.76 -12.11 2.97
C ASP A 202 30.57 -12.71 1.81
N SER A 203 31.32 -13.77 2.10
CA SER A 203 32.19 -14.41 1.10
C SER A 203 31.46 -15.06 -0.07
N SER A 204 30.21 -15.50 0.12
CA SER A 204 29.42 -16.11 -0.96
C SER A 204 28.89 -15.06 -1.92
N HIS A 205 28.41 -13.94 -1.37
CA HIS A 205 27.93 -12.80 -2.13
C HIS A 205 29.08 -12.07 -2.84
N PHE A 206 30.23 -11.88 -2.18
CA PHE A 206 31.44 -11.32 -2.82
C PHE A 206 31.80 -12.05 -4.13
N LYS A 207 31.89 -13.39 -4.08
CA LYS A 207 32.19 -14.21 -5.26
C LYS A 207 31.15 -14.03 -6.37
N THR A 208 29.88 -13.95 -5.99
CA THR A 208 28.77 -13.76 -6.94
C THR A 208 28.85 -12.40 -7.64
N PHE A 209 29.15 -11.33 -6.89
CA PHE A 209 29.26 -9.98 -7.44
C PHE A 209 30.54 -9.76 -8.27
N VAL A 210 31.65 -10.42 -7.93
CA VAL A 210 32.82 -10.42 -8.83
C VAL A 210 32.49 -11.17 -10.12
N ALA A 211 31.92 -12.37 -10.02
CA ALA A 211 31.66 -13.22 -11.17
C ALA A 211 30.67 -12.60 -12.17
N ASN A 212 29.78 -11.71 -11.72
CA ASN A 212 28.83 -11.02 -12.59
C ASN A 212 29.28 -9.60 -13.01
N GLY A 213 30.48 -9.15 -12.61
CA GLY A 213 31.03 -7.84 -12.99
C GLY A 213 30.28 -6.66 -12.37
N SER A 214 29.71 -6.81 -11.18
CA SER A 214 28.94 -5.74 -10.51
C SER A 214 29.78 -4.85 -9.59
N LEU A 215 31.08 -5.09 -9.49
CA LEU A 215 31.98 -4.36 -8.58
C LEU A 215 32.98 -3.51 -9.35
N LEU A 216 33.37 -2.37 -8.77
CA LEU A 216 34.51 -1.60 -9.24
C LEU A 216 35.79 -2.08 -8.56
N ALA A 217 36.89 -2.09 -9.30
CA ALA A 217 38.21 -2.35 -8.74
C ALA A 217 38.60 -1.22 -7.76
N LEU A 218 39.30 -1.60 -6.69
CA LEU A 218 39.83 -0.70 -5.66
C LEU A 218 41.27 -0.28 -5.97
N ASP A 219 41.58 -0.01 -7.24
CA ASP A 219 42.93 0.36 -7.68
C ASP A 219 43.42 1.64 -6.95
N ASP A 220 42.49 2.57 -6.71
CA ASP A 220 42.69 3.85 -6.04
C ASP A 220 42.73 3.76 -4.50
N LEU A 221 42.68 2.55 -3.92
CA LEU A 221 42.87 2.37 -2.49
C LEU A 221 44.29 2.86 -2.10
N SER A 222 44.35 3.70 -1.06
CA SER A 222 45.58 4.36 -0.65
C SER A 222 46.62 3.36 -0.15
N GLN A 223 47.91 3.69 -0.30
CA GLN A 223 48.98 2.77 0.12
C GLN A 223 48.93 2.47 1.62
N SER A 224 48.67 3.48 2.47
CA SER A 224 48.55 3.27 3.91
C SER A 224 47.38 2.36 4.28
N SER A 225 46.26 2.45 3.56
CA SER A 225 45.13 1.52 3.74
C SER A 225 45.47 0.11 3.23
N LYS A 226 46.23 -0.02 2.13
CA LYS A 226 46.72 -1.32 1.64
C LYS A 226 47.67 -1.98 2.65
N ASP A 227 48.57 -1.22 3.24
CA ASP A 227 49.52 -1.69 4.25
C ASP A 227 48.80 -2.14 5.52
N ALA A 228 47.88 -1.32 6.05
CA ALA A 228 47.08 -1.64 7.23
C ALA A 228 46.18 -2.88 7.04
N ALA A 229 45.69 -3.10 5.82
CA ALA A 229 44.79 -4.19 5.49
C ALA A 229 45.46 -5.34 4.74
N GLU A 230 46.80 -5.49 4.80
CA GLU A 230 47.56 -6.44 3.96
C GLU A 230 46.95 -7.86 3.93
N ASN A 231 46.58 -8.40 5.09
CA ASN A 231 45.97 -9.73 5.23
C ASN A 231 44.45 -9.79 4.96
N ASN A 232 43.85 -8.64 4.69
CA ASN A 232 42.42 -8.43 4.52
C ASN A 232 42.05 -7.95 3.10
N LEU A 233 43.01 -7.80 2.19
CA LEU A 233 42.73 -7.46 0.79
C LEU A 233 42.19 -8.68 0.02
N LEU A 234 41.12 -8.48 -0.75
CA LEU A 234 40.51 -9.53 -1.58
C LEU A 234 40.71 -9.23 -3.06
N PHE A 235 41.63 -9.99 -3.63
CA PHE A 235 41.89 -10.03 -5.05
C PHE A 235 40.99 -11.06 -5.73
N ALA A 236 40.51 -10.72 -6.92
CA ALA A 236 39.72 -11.63 -7.72
C ALA A 236 39.86 -11.32 -9.22
N GLN A 237 39.53 -12.31 -10.04
CA GLN A 237 39.54 -12.21 -11.49
C GLN A 237 38.09 -12.15 -11.99
N GLU A 238 37.73 -11.08 -12.69
CA GLU A 238 36.48 -11.02 -13.45
C GLU A 238 36.49 -12.03 -14.62
N VAL A 239 35.30 -12.43 -15.09
CA VAL A 239 35.15 -13.32 -16.25
C VAL A 239 35.89 -12.76 -17.48
N ASP A 240 36.49 -13.63 -18.29
CA ASP A 240 37.27 -13.37 -19.52
C ASP A 240 38.73 -12.92 -19.35
N ASP A 241 39.58 -13.72 -18.69
CA ASP A 241 41.06 -13.65 -18.77
C ASP A 241 41.68 -12.28 -18.41
N ARG A 242 40.93 -11.40 -17.71
CA ARG A 242 41.46 -10.14 -17.18
C ARG A 242 42.50 -10.41 -16.08
N PRO A 243 43.46 -9.51 -15.84
CA PRO A 243 44.34 -9.67 -14.69
C PRO A 243 43.54 -9.67 -13.39
N GLU A 244 44.05 -10.39 -12.40
CA GLU A 244 43.53 -10.33 -11.03
C GLU A 244 43.65 -8.89 -10.50
N GLN A 245 42.55 -8.35 -9.97
CA GLN A 245 42.47 -6.99 -9.41
C GLN A 245 41.93 -7.03 -7.98
N LEU A 246 42.19 -5.96 -7.22
CA LEU A 246 41.65 -5.79 -5.88
C LEU A 246 40.18 -5.35 -5.98
N TYR A 247 39.26 -6.09 -5.39
CA TYR A 247 37.82 -5.76 -5.44
C TYR A 247 37.19 -5.52 -4.07
N GLY A 248 37.82 -5.99 -3.00
CA GLY A 248 37.25 -5.84 -1.67
C GLY A 248 38.28 -5.80 -0.55
N VAL A 249 37.82 -5.32 0.60
CA VAL A 249 38.58 -5.34 1.86
C VAL A 249 37.72 -6.04 2.90
N ASN A 250 38.27 -7.06 3.56
CA ASN A 250 37.65 -7.68 4.71
C ASN A 250 37.76 -6.74 5.91
N ILE A 251 36.65 -6.12 6.27
CA ILE A 251 36.54 -5.16 7.36
C ILE A 251 35.84 -5.76 8.59
N THR A 252 35.80 -7.09 8.69
CA THR A 252 35.15 -7.80 9.81
C THR A 252 35.64 -7.33 11.17
N ASP A 253 36.96 -7.14 11.29
CA ASP A 253 37.62 -6.78 12.55
C ASP A 253 37.81 -5.25 12.72
N SER A 254 37.19 -4.46 11.84
CA SER A 254 37.25 -3.00 11.91
C SER A 254 36.54 -2.47 13.15
N SER A 255 37.03 -1.34 13.68
CA SER A 255 36.39 -0.63 14.80
C SER A 255 34.94 -0.23 14.54
N ILE A 256 34.54 -0.11 13.27
CA ILE A 256 33.15 0.15 12.85
C ILE A 256 32.20 -0.96 13.31
N PHE A 257 32.66 -2.21 13.29
CA PHE A 257 31.85 -3.39 13.63
C PHE A 257 32.12 -3.95 15.02
N GLN A 258 33.07 -3.37 15.76
CA GLN A 258 33.24 -3.66 17.18
C GLN A 258 31.91 -3.38 17.91
N GLU A 259 31.53 -4.27 18.83
CA GLU A 259 30.29 -4.19 19.62
C GLU A 259 28.98 -4.43 18.85
N THR A 260 29.05 -4.81 17.56
CA THR A 260 27.86 -5.22 16.79
C THR A 260 27.60 -6.73 16.94
N ASN A 261 26.34 -7.15 16.94
CA ASN A 261 25.99 -8.59 16.97
C ASN A 261 25.88 -9.20 15.56
N LEU A 262 26.43 -8.53 14.54
CA LEU A 262 26.35 -9.00 13.16
C LEU A 262 27.33 -10.17 12.93
N PRO A 263 26.84 -11.39 12.60
CA PRO A 263 27.68 -12.54 12.36
C PRO A 263 28.45 -12.42 11.04
N GLY A 264 29.35 -13.36 10.79
CA GLY A 264 29.95 -13.55 9.47
C GLY A 264 30.95 -12.47 9.04
N LYS A 265 31.54 -12.72 7.86
CA LYS A 265 32.52 -11.83 7.24
C LYS A 265 31.84 -10.61 6.63
N LYS A 266 32.51 -9.46 6.75
CA LYS A 266 32.06 -8.16 6.27
C LYS A 266 33.10 -7.68 5.25
N ILE A 267 32.82 -7.89 3.97
CA ILE A 267 33.71 -7.51 2.88
C ILE A 267 33.14 -6.25 2.25
N ALA A 268 33.81 -5.12 2.41
CA ALA A 268 33.42 -3.88 1.74
C ALA A 268 33.91 -3.87 0.30
N VAL A 269 33.01 -3.49 -0.61
CA VAL A 269 33.22 -3.37 -2.05
C VAL A 269 32.48 -2.15 -2.58
N ILE A 270 32.95 -1.57 -3.69
CA ILE A 270 32.25 -0.48 -4.38
C ILE A 270 31.37 -1.07 -5.48
N PHE A 271 30.09 -0.72 -5.48
CA PHE A 271 29.13 -1.20 -6.47
C PHE A 271 29.31 -0.43 -7.80
N ASN A 272 29.10 -1.08 -8.94
CA ASN A 272 29.36 -0.47 -10.25
C ASN A 272 28.39 0.67 -10.62
N THR A 273 27.30 0.84 -9.88
CA THR A 273 26.37 1.97 -10.02
C THR A 273 26.54 3.04 -8.94
N ALA A 274 27.66 3.04 -8.19
CA ALA A 274 27.93 4.02 -7.14
C ALA A 274 27.87 5.45 -7.70
N GLU A 275 27.08 6.33 -7.06
CA GLU A 275 26.96 7.74 -7.41
C GLU A 275 28.01 8.59 -6.68
N ASN A 276 28.41 8.14 -5.48
CA ASN A 276 29.37 8.82 -4.60
C ASN A 276 30.70 8.07 -4.51
N TYR A 277 31.34 7.77 -5.65
CA TYR A 277 32.57 6.98 -5.72
C TYR A 277 33.68 7.45 -4.75
N GLU A 278 33.95 8.76 -4.70
CA GLU A 278 34.99 9.33 -3.83
C GLU A 278 34.69 9.08 -2.35
N ASN A 279 33.43 9.22 -1.92
CA ASN A 279 33.03 8.95 -0.54
C ASN A 279 33.04 7.46 -0.24
N ALA A 280 32.67 6.61 -1.19
CA ALA A 280 32.78 5.15 -1.08
C ALA A 280 34.23 4.72 -0.89
N LEU A 281 35.14 5.27 -1.69
CA LEU A 281 36.57 5.02 -1.59
C LEU A 281 37.15 5.58 -0.28
N ALA A 282 36.72 6.76 0.17
CA ALA A 282 37.11 7.33 1.45
C ALA A 282 36.68 6.44 2.62
N PHE A 283 35.43 5.94 2.60
CA PHE A 283 34.92 4.98 3.58
C PHE A 283 35.78 3.73 3.65
N ILE A 284 36.07 3.09 2.51
CA ILE A 284 36.88 1.85 2.51
C ILE A 284 38.31 2.14 2.98
N ASN A 285 38.91 3.26 2.56
CA ASN A 285 40.24 3.66 3.02
C ASN A 285 40.29 3.81 4.54
N GLU A 286 39.33 4.50 5.13
CA GLU A 286 39.33 4.75 6.57
C GLU A 286 39.05 3.48 7.35
N THR A 287 38.09 2.68 6.90
CA THR A 287 37.76 1.40 7.53
C THR A 287 38.93 0.41 7.46
N ALA A 288 39.69 0.40 6.37
CA ALA A 288 40.87 -0.43 6.22
C ALA A 288 41.99 -0.06 7.21
N LYS A 289 42.17 1.24 7.51
CA LYS A 289 43.20 1.70 8.46
C LYS A 289 42.90 1.28 9.88
N THR A 290 41.64 1.09 10.25
CA THR A 290 41.27 0.70 11.61
C THR A 290 41.53 -0.78 11.91
N LEU A 291 41.95 -1.57 10.91
CA LEU A 291 42.36 -2.96 11.07
C LEU A 291 43.76 -3.11 11.70
N ASP A 292 44.59 -2.07 11.67
CA ASP A 292 45.94 -2.05 12.24
C ASP A 292 45.96 -1.67 13.74
N ASN A 293 44.80 -1.33 14.31
CA ASN A 293 44.70 -0.99 15.73
C ASN A 293 44.59 -2.25 16.59
N GLU A 294 45.70 -2.97 16.73
CA GLU A 294 45.96 -3.78 17.94
C GLU A 294 46.28 -2.82 19.10
N ASP A 295 45.26 -2.46 19.90
CA ASP A 295 45.46 -1.99 21.28
C ASP A 295 45.54 -3.19 22.24
#